data_AF-A0A1Q9VDS7-F1
#
_entry.id   AF-A0A1Q9VDS7-F1
#
_cell.length_a   1.000
_cell.length_b   1.000
_cell.length_c   1.000
_cell.angle_alpha   90.00
_cell.angle_beta   90.00
_cell.angle_gamma   90.00
#
_symmetry.space_group_name_H-M   'P 1'
#
loop_
_entity.id
_entity.type
_entity.pdbx_description
1 polymer ?
#
loop_
_entity_poly.entity_id
_entity_poly.type
_entity_poly.pdbx_seq_one_letter_code
_entity_poly.pdbx_strand_id
1 'polypeptide(L)'
;MDLPKALVELEGLPLVLHAARRLCASGAVDSLVVTTPAGLAEHVAAMLADDPGVDRPVRAVEGAGTRQASVAAGLRAGLDDAVEGAAVDVVLVHDAARPLASPELVRRVVAAVRAGHGAVVPGVPVTDTIKRVLPDAGGVERVVQTVDRTVLRAVQTPQGFDRALLERAHAAAAHRDGDESLSATDDAGLVEDLGVAVHVVPGEGVAAKITTAHDLRVAALTLQEAR
;
A
#
# COMPACT_ATOMS: atom_id res chain seq x y z
N MET A 1 19.26 1.24 17.23
CA MET A 1 18.26 0.28 16.73
C MET A 1 17.50 0.99 15.64
N ASP A 2 17.61 0.52 14.39
CA ASP A 2 16.88 1.10 13.27
C ASP A 2 15.39 0.99 13.55
N LEU A 3 14.69 2.13 13.64
CA LEU A 3 13.23 2.16 13.80
C LEU A 3 12.58 1.46 12.59
N PRO A 4 11.52 0.66 12.79
CA PRO A 4 10.72 0.16 11.67
C PRO A 4 10.29 1.31 10.77
N LYS A 5 10.40 1.14 9.44
CA LYS A 5 10.16 2.21 8.45
C LYS A 5 8.81 2.93 8.63
N ALA A 6 7.77 2.21 9.05
CA ALA A 6 6.44 2.77 9.30
C ALA A 6 6.39 3.75 10.50
N LEU A 7 7.34 3.64 11.43
CA LEU A 7 7.48 4.47 12.63
C LEU A 7 8.51 5.61 12.47
N VAL A 8 9.12 5.75 11.29
CA VAL A 8 9.94 6.91 10.97
C VAL A 8 9.07 8.17 11.03
N GLU A 9 9.60 9.24 11.61
CA GLU A 9 8.85 10.48 11.76
C GLU A 9 8.99 11.39 10.54
N LEU A 10 7.87 11.97 10.13
CA LEU A 10 7.75 13.04 9.15
C LEU A 10 7.10 14.23 9.86
N GLU A 11 7.81 15.35 9.99
CA GLU A 11 7.33 16.55 10.70
C GLU A 11 6.83 16.23 12.14
N GLY A 12 7.55 15.36 12.85
CA GLY A 12 7.26 14.99 14.25
C GLY A 12 6.13 13.97 14.44
N LEU A 13 5.61 13.37 13.37
CA LEU A 13 4.60 12.31 13.45
C LEU A 13 5.02 11.07 12.65
N PRO A 14 4.77 9.84 13.14
CA PRO A 14 5.08 8.61 12.42
C PRO A 14 4.41 8.51 11.05
N LEU A 15 5.09 7.93 10.06
CA LEU A 15 4.54 7.76 8.69
C LEU A 15 3.19 7.04 8.69
N VAL A 16 3.05 5.99 9.52
CA VAL A 16 1.80 5.22 9.65
C VAL A 16 0.63 6.09 10.12
N LEU A 17 0.89 7.08 10.98
CA LEU A 17 -0.15 7.97 11.48
C LEU A 17 -0.60 8.97 10.40
N HIS A 18 0.33 9.52 9.62
CA HIS A 18 -0.01 10.33 8.45
C HIS A 18 -0.86 9.55 7.44
N ALA A 19 -0.44 8.32 7.13
CA ALA A 19 -1.18 7.44 6.21
C ALA A 19 -2.60 7.15 6.73
N ALA A 20 -2.73 6.76 8.01
CA ALA A 20 -4.03 6.48 8.64
C ALA A 20 -4.97 7.68 8.61
N ARG A 21 -4.48 8.88 8.98
CA ARG A 21 -5.28 10.13 8.92
C ARG A 21 -5.83 10.39 7.52
N ARG A 22 -5.02 10.18 6.47
CA ARG A 22 -5.46 10.42 5.09
C ARG A 22 -6.46 9.38 4.61
N LEU A 23 -6.28 8.12 5.01
CA LEU A 23 -7.26 7.05 4.77
C LEU A 23 -8.59 7.37 5.45
N CYS A 24 -8.60 7.78 6.73
CA CYS A 24 -9.82 8.18 7.44
C CYS A 24 -10.47 9.42 6.82
N ALA A 25 -9.69 10.47 6.52
CA ALA A 25 -10.17 11.69 5.89
C ALA A 25 -10.79 11.49 4.49
N SER A 26 -10.57 10.32 3.86
CA SER A 26 -11.26 9.97 2.62
C SER A 26 -12.77 9.85 2.79
N GLY A 27 -13.24 9.49 3.99
CA GLY A 27 -14.63 9.14 4.26
C GLY A 27 -15.09 7.83 3.58
N ALA A 28 -14.18 7.10 2.94
CA ALA A 28 -14.46 5.86 2.22
C ALA A 28 -13.94 4.61 2.94
N VAL A 29 -13.28 4.79 4.10
CA VAL A 29 -12.70 3.72 4.91
C VAL A 29 -13.50 3.60 6.19
N ASP A 30 -14.06 2.42 6.43
CA ASP A 30 -14.90 2.13 7.60
C ASP A 30 -14.09 1.65 8.81
N SER A 31 -12.96 0.97 8.57
CA SER A 31 -12.04 0.49 9.61
C SER A 31 -10.62 0.35 9.06
N LEU A 32 -9.64 0.30 9.96
CA LEU A 32 -8.23 0.14 9.63
C LEU A 32 -7.65 -1.10 10.32
N VAL A 33 -6.89 -1.89 9.56
CA VAL A 33 -6.02 -2.93 10.12
C VAL A 33 -4.58 -2.61 9.77
N VAL A 34 -3.73 -2.51 10.79
CA VAL A 34 -2.32 -2.15 10.65
C VAL A 34 -1.44 -3.33 11.03
N THR A 35 -0.63 -3.79 10.10
CA THR A 35 0.34 -4.86 10.35
C THR A 35 1.63 -4.25 10.89
N THR A 36 2.10 -4.72 12.04
CA THR A 36 3.29 -4.19 12.73
C THR A 36 4.37 -5.25 12.89
N PRO A 37 5.64 -4.88 13.14
CA PRO A 37 6.60 -5.84 13.67
C PRO A 37 6.12 -6.44 14.99
N ALA A 38 6.69 -7.61 15.36
CA ALA A 38 6.38 -8.29 16.61
C ALA A 38 6.64 -7.38 17.83
N GLY A 39 5.73 -7.42 18.81
CA GLY A 39 5.79 -6.64 20.05
C GLY A 39 5.36 -5.17 19.91
N LEU A 40 4.95 -4.71 18.73
CA LEU A 40 4.56 -3.30 18.50
C LEU A 40 3.06 -3.09 18.26
N ALA A 41 2.27 -4.16 18.16
CA ALA A 41 0.85 -4.06 17.80
C ALA A 41 0.07 -3.18 18.79
N GLU A 42 0.15 -3.45 20.10
CA GLU A 42 -0.56 -2.68 21.12
C GLU A 42 -0.17 -1.20 21.12
N HIS A 43 1.12 -0.90 20.99
CA HIS A 43 1.63 0.47 20.95
C HIS A 43 1.09 1.24 19.73
N VAL A 44 1.12 0.63 18.55
CA VAL A 44 0.63 1.25 17.31
C VAL A 44 -0.89 1.41 17.35
N ALA A 45 -1.63 0.43 17.86
CA ALA A 45 -3.08 0.53 18.01
C ALA A 45 -3.47 1.70 18.94
N ALA A 46 -2.84 1.80 20.11
CA ALA A 46 -3.10 2.88 21.06
C ALA A 46 -2.77 4.26 20.45
N MET A 47 -1.59 4.40 19.84
CA MET A 47 -1.17 5.64 19.18
C MET A 47 -2.16 6.09 18.09
N LEU A 48 -2.67 5.15 17.28
CA LEU A 48 -3.64 5.48 16.24
C LEU A 48 -5.02 5.79 16.83
N ALA A 49 -5.48 5.05 17.85
CA ALA A 49 -6.77 5.26 18.47
C ALA A 49 -6.86 6.59 19.26
N ASP A 50 -5.75 7.04 19.85
CA ASP A 50 -5.68 8.31 20.59
C ASP A 50 -5.60 9.55 19.67
N ASP A 51 -5.40 9.35 18.36
CA ASP A 51 -5.27 10.45 17.41
C ASP A 51 -6.62 10.96 16.89
N PRO A 52 -6.94 12.26 17.03
CA PRO A 52 -8.24 12.80 16.62
C PRO A 52 -8.48 12.77 15.11
N GLY A 53 -7.43 12.59 14.29
CA GLY A 53 -7.56 12.43 12.84
C GLY A 53 -7.83 10.99 12.40
N VAL A 54 -7.90 10.05 13.33
CA VAL A 54 -8.24 8.64 13.10
C VAL A 54 -9.58 8.36 13.79
N ASP A 55 -10.67 8.70 13.09
CA ASP A 55 -12.04 8.65 13.60
C ASP A 55 -12.76 7.31 13.30
N ARG A 56 -12.00 6.25 13.03
CA ARG A 56 -12.49 4.93 12.65
C ARG A 56 -11.91 3.85 13.56
N PRO A 57 -12.59 2.71 13.74
CA PRO A 57 -12.02 1.57 14.43
C PRO A 57 -10.68 1.16 13.83
N VAL A 58 -9.67 1.04 14.68
CA VAL A 58 -8.32 0.60 14.31
C VAL A 58 -7.97 -0.66 15.08
N ARG A 59 -7.41 -1.63 14.35
CA ARG A 59 -6.77 -2.79 14.92
C ARG A 59 -5.33 -2.85 14.44
N ALA A 60 -4.42 -3.22 15.33
CA ALA A 60 -3.07 -3.60 14.94
C ALA A 60 -2.87 -5.10 15.16
N VAL A 61 -2.18 -5.73 14.22
CA VAL A 61 -1.79 -7.14 14.31
C VAL A 61 -0.32 -7.28 13.97
N GLU A 62 0.33 -8.29 14.53
CA GLU A 62 1.69 -8.61 14.14
C GLU A 62 1.69 -9.13 12.71
N GLY A 63 2.54 -8.53 11.88
CA GLY A 63 2.86 -9.01 10.55
C GLY A 63 3.69 -10.30 10.61
N ALA A 64 3.92 -10.88 9.44
CA ALA A 64 4.69 -12.10 9.29
C ALA A 64 6.00 -11.85 8.53
N GLY A 65 6.77 -12.91 8.28
CA GLY A 65 8.12 -12.82 7.70
C GLY A 65 8.20 -12.20 6.29
N THR A 66 7.08 -12.01 5.59
CA THR A 66 7.03 -11.37 4.27
C THR A 66 5.93 -10.31 4.21
N ARG A 67 6.01 -9.41 3.21
CA ARG A 67 4.95 -8.42 2.94
C ARG A 67 3.60 -9.11 2.66
N GLN A 68 3.60 -10.14 1.81
CA GLN A 68 2.41 -10.90 1.45
C GLN A 68 1.76 -11.52 2.69
N ALA A 69 2.54 -12.22 3.52
CA ALA A 69 2.03 -12.89 4.71
C ALA A 69 1.51 -11.88 5.76
N SER A 70 2.12 -10.70 5.83
CA SER A 70 1.62 -9.60 6.66
C SER A 70 0.24 -9.12 6.20
N VAL A 71 0.04 -8.90 4.90
CA VAL A 71 -1.31 -8.55 4.38
C VAL A 71 -2.31 -9.66 4.63
N ALA A 72 -1.94 -10.93 4.42
CA ALA A 72 -2.84 -12.04 4.70
C ALA A 72 -3.27 -12.09 6.18
N ALA A 73 -2.37 -11.77 7.10
CA ALA A 73 -2.68 -11.64 8.52
C ALA A 73 -3.63 -10.46 8.81
N GLY A 74 -3.36 -9.30 8.21
CA GLY A 74 -4.22 -8.11 8.31
C GLY A 74 -5.61 -8.34 7.71
N LEU A 75 -5.69 -9.00 6.56
CA LEU A 75 -6.95 -9.36 5.90
C LEU A 75 -7.78 -10.21 6.85
N ARG A 76 -7.25 -11.35 7.31
CA ARG A 76 -7.95 -12.24 8.25
C ARG A 76 -8.47 -11.49 9.48
N ALA A 77 -7.62 -10.66 10.07
CA ALA A 77 -7.95 -9.86 11.24
C ALA A 77 -9.09 -8.86 11.00
N GLY A 78 -9.17 -8.25 9.80
CA GLY A 78 -10.25 -7.34 9.44
C GLY A 78 -11.58 -8.04 9.17
N LEU A 79 -11.55 -9.33 8.83
CA LEU A 79 -12.77 -10.12 8.60
C LEU A 79 -13.42 -10.59 9.90
N ASP A 80 -12.62 -10.89 10.93
CA ASP A 80 -13.12 -11.32 12.23
C ASP A 80 -13.99 -10.22 12.90
N ASP A 81 -13.70 -8.95 12.61
CA ASP A 81 -14.38 -7.77 13.18
C ASP A 81 -15.50 -7.21 12.29
N ALA A 82 -15.72 -7.77 11.09
CA ALA A 82 -16.83 -7.37 10.24
C ALA A 82 -18.13 -7.69 10.97
N VAL A 83 -18.79 -6.63 11.50
CA VAL A 83 -20.05 -6.70 12.25
C VAL A 83 -20.98 -7.69 11.56
N GLU A 84 -21.57 -8.62 12.31
CA GLU A 84 -22.58 -9.56 11.83
C GLU A 84 -23.66 -8.79 11.04
N GLY A 85 -23.61 -8.87 9.70
CA GLY A 85 -24.50 -8.17 8.77
C GLY A 85 -23.91 -7.03 7.92
N ALA A 86 -22.68 -6.58 8.18
CA ALA A 86 -21.96 -5.61 7.33
C ALA A 86 -20.92 -6.34 6.46
N ALA A 87 -21.25 -6.60 5.20
CA ALA A 87 -20.32 -7.20 4.26
C ALA A 87 -19.27 -6.17 3.82
N VAL A 88 -17.99 -6.41 4.15
CA VAL A 88 -16.85 -5.69 3.56
C VAL A 88 -16.85 -5.94 2.06
N ASP A 89 -17.10 -4.90 1.26
CA ASP A 89 -17.18 -4.94 -0.20
C ASP A 89 -15.83 -4.66 -0.85
N VAL A 90 -15.07 -3.71 -0.31
CA VAL A 90 -13.77 -3.28 -0.83
C VAL A 90 -12.68 -3.42 0.23
N VAL A 91 -11.55 -4.00 -0.15
CA VAL A 91 -10.33 -4.00 0.66
C VAL A 91 -9.29 -3.08 0.02
N LEU A 92 -8.74 -2.18 0.82
CA LEU A 92 -7.60 -1.34 0.43
C LEU A 92 -6.32 -1.87 1.08
N VAL A 93 -5.28 -2.12 0.28
CA VAL A 93 -3.93 -2.39 0.78
C VAL A 93 -3.06 -1.16 0.55
N HIS A 94 -2.53 -0.59 1.64
CA HIS A 94 -1.77 0.66 1.61
C HIS A 94 -0.43 0.54 2.32
N ASP A 95 0.59 1.18 1.74
CA ASP A 95 1.93 1.21 2.32
C ASP A 95 2.00 2.38 3.31
N ALA A 96 2.32 2.11 4.59
CA ALA A 96 2.59 3.19 5.56
C ALA A 96 3.70 4.16 5.11
N ALA A 97 4.59 3.69 4.22
CA ALA A 97 5.64 4.50 3.60
C ALA A 97 5.12 5.49 2.52
N ARG A 98 3.82 5.54 2.23
CA ARG A 98 3.19 6.54 1.34
C ARG A 98 2.28 7.49 2.16
N PRO A 99 2.81 8.20 3.16
CA PRO A 99 2.03 8.95 4.15
C PRO A 99 1.18 10.09 3.55
N LEU A 100 1.46 10.51 2.32
CA LEU A 100 0.85 11.67 1.67
C LEU A 100 -0.11 11.28 0.53
N ALA A 101 -0.53 10.02 0.44
CA ALA A 101 -1.64 9.65 -0.44
C ALA A 101 -2.89 10.46 -0.08
N SER A 102 -3.48 11.17 -1.03
CA SER A 102 -4.58 12.09 -0.74
C SER A 102 -5.90 11.35 -0.45
N PRO A 103 -6.82 11.97 0.31
CA PRO A 103 -8.19 11.47 0.47
C PRO A 103 -8.90 11.25 -0.88
N GLU A 104 -8.63 12.11 -1.86
CA GLU A 104 -9.17 12.04 -3.22
C GLU A 104 -8.68 10.80 -3.97
N LEU A 105 -7.39 10.47 -3.85
CA LEU A 105 -6.80 9.27 -4.42
C LEU A 105 -7.47 8.00 -3.86
N VAL A 106 -7.68 7.96 -2.54
CA VAL A 106 -8.37 6.86 -1.86
C VAL A 106 -9.78 6.69 -2.42
N ARG A 107 -10.57 7.77 -2.47
CA ARG A 107 -11.93 7.75 -3.02
C ARG A 107 -11.96 7.29 -4.48
N ARG A 108 -10.99 7.70 -5.29
CA ARG A 108 -10.88 7.31 -6.71
C ARG A 108 -10.69 5.80 -6.88
N VAL A 109 -9.83 5.21 -6.06
CA VAL A 109 -9.59 3.77 -6.06
C VAL A 109 -10.86 3.01 -5.64
N VAL A 110 -11.47 3.40 -4.52
CA VAL A 110 -12.71 2.76 -4.02
C VAL A 110 -13.85 2.88 -5.04
N ALA A 111 -14.04 4.05 -5.64
CA ALA A 111 -15.09 4.27 -6.64
C ALA A 111 -14.90 3.37 -7.87
N ALA A 112 -13.67 3.17 -8.33
CA ALA A 112 -13.37 2.28 -9.46
C ALA A 112 -13.67 0.82 -9.12
N VAL A 113 -13.33 0.35 -7.90
CA VAL A 113 -13.69 -1.00 -7.47
C VAL A 113 -15.22 -1.18 -7.46
N ARG A 114 -15.94 -0.24 -6.85
CA ARG A 114 -17.41 -0.24 -6.81
C ARG A 114 -18.07 -0.10 -8.19
N ALA A 115 -17.36 0.44 -9.18
CA ALA A 115 -17.82 0.48 -10.56
C ALA A 115 -17.67 -0.86 -11.32
N GLY A 116 -17.17 -1.91 -10.65
CA GLY A 116 -17.05 -3.26 -11.20
C GLY A 116 -15.62 -3.66 -11.59
N HIS A 117 -14.61 -2.81 -11.34
CA HIS A 117 -13.21 -3.18 -11.54
C HIS A 117 -12.69 -3.92 -10.32
N GLY A 118 -12.75 -5.26 -10.31
CA GLY A 118 -12.43 -6.07 -9.13
C GLY A 118 -11.02 -5.86 -8.53
N ALA A 119 -10.05 -5.35 -9.30
CA ALA A 119 -8.74 -4.94 -8.81
C ALA A 119 -8.29 -3.64 -9.47
N VAL A 120 -7.88 -2.67 -8.65
CA VAL A 120 -7.55 -1.31 -9.07
C VAL A 120 -6.28 -0.84 -8.37
N VAL A 121 -5.34 -0.29 -9.13
CA VAL A 121 -4.16 0.38 -8.61
C VAL A 121 -4.05 1.81 -9.11
N PRO A 122 -3.61 2.77 -8.27
CA PRO A 122 -3.22 4.07 -8.75
C PRO A 122 -1.86 4.01 -9.43
N GLY A 123 -1.69 4.74 -10.53
CA GLY A 123 -0.43 4.78 -11.27
C GLY A 123 -0.14 6.14 -11.87
N VAL A 124 1.12 6.55 -11.81
CA VAL A 124 1.61 7.79 -12.45
C VAL A 124 2.40 7.47 -13.72
N PRO A 125 2.37 8.33 -14.76
CA PRO A 125 3.22 8.16 -15.94
C PRO A 125 4.70 8.09 -15.58
N VAL A 126 5.45 7.24 -16.28
CA VAL A 126 6.91 7.20 -16.13
C VAL A 126 7.53 8.37 -16.89
N THR A 127 8.27 9.22 -16.18
CA THR A 127 8.85 10.46 -16.71
C THR A 127 10.26 10.28 -17.27
N ASP A 128 11.00 9.29 -16.77
CA ASP A 128 12.36 9.00 -17.22
C ASP A 128 12.37 8.09 -18.46
N THR A 129 13.50 8.03 -19.15
CA THR A 129 13.68 7.05 -20.23
C THR A 129 14.01 5.70 -19.60
N ILE A 130 13.18 4.68 -19.84
CA ILE A 130 13.40 3.34 -19.30
C ILE A 130 14.22 2.50 -20.28
N LYS A 131 15.28 1.87 -19.78
CA LYS A 131 16.10 0.90 -20.52
C LYS A 131 15.91 -0.48 -19.92
N ARG A 132 15.77 -1.51 -20.76
CA ARG A 132 16.02 -2.90 -20.35
C ARG A 132 17.51 -3.15 -20.47
N VAL A 133 18.12 -3.71 -19.43
CA VAL A 133 19.57 -3.93 -19.34
C VAL A 133 19.88 -5.42 -19.14
N LEU A 134 21.13 -5.83 -19.41
CA LEU A 134 21.68 -7.10 -18.94
C LEU A 134 22.60 -6.83 -17.75
N PRO A 135 22.34 -7.44 -16.59
CA PRO A 135 23.22 -7.34 -15.43
C PRO A 135 24.62 -7.86 -15.79
N ASP A 136 25.64 -7.15 -15.36
CA ASP A 136 27.05 -7.52 -15.50
C ASP A 136 27.74 -7.47 -14.13
N ALA A 137 28.57 -8.47 -13.82
CA ALA A 137 29.31 -8.55 -12.57
C ALA A 137 30.31 -7.39 -12.37
N GLY A 138 30.69 -6.69 -13.45
CA GLY A 138 31.56 -5.52 -13.42
C GLY A 138 30.88 -4.20 -13.02
N GLY A 139 29.56 -4.21 -12.73
CA GLY A 139 28.80 -3.03 -12.32
C GLY A 139 28.44 -2.06 -13.45
N VAL A 140 28.89 -2.32 -14.68
CA VAL A 140 28.51 -1.58 -15.88
C VAL A 140 27.59 -2.46 -16.72
N GLU A 141 26.30 -2.11 -16.76
CA GLU A 141 25.28 -2.93 -17.42
C GLU A 141 25.13 -2.60 -18.91
N ARG A 142 24.85 -3.62 -19.73
CA ARG A 142 24.62 -3.44 -21.17
C ARG A 142 23.16 -3.10 -21.45
N VAL A 143 22.89 -1.97 -22.11
CA VAL A 143 21.54 -1.63 -22.60
C VAL A 143 21.12 -2.60 -23.71
N VAL A 144 19.95 -3.22 -23.54
CA VAL A 144 19.31 -4.12 -24.51
C VAL A 144 18.36 -3.36 -25.42
N GLN A 145 17.51 -2.53 -24.83
CA GLN A 145 16.51 -1.75 -25.55
C GLN A 145 16.00 -0.58 -24.73
N THR A 146 15.46 0.41 -25.41
CA THR A 146 14.60 1.43 -24.79
C THR A 146 13.18 0.89 -24.72
N VAL A 147 12.53 0.98 -23.57
CA VAL A 147 11.12 0.60 -23.40
C VAL A 147 10.24 1.81 -23.73
N ASP A 148 9.16 1.59 -24.46
CA ASP A 148 8.16 2.63 -24.69
C ASP A 148 7.45 2.96 -23.36
N ARG A 149 7.82 4.11 -22.78
CA ARG A 149 7.27 4.55 -21.50
C ARG A 149 5.83 5.07 -21.58
N THR A 150 5.29 5.31 -22.78
CA THR A 150 3.92 5.86 -22.94
C THR A 150 2.86 4.89 -22.40
N VAL A 151 3.16 3.58 -22.50
CA VAL A 151 2.34 2.48 -21.99
C VAL A 151 2.73 2.03 -20.58
N LEU A 152 3.67 2.70 -19.91
CA LEU A 152 4.13 2.34 -18.56
C LEU A 152 3.54 3.23 -17.48
N ARG A 153 3.29 2.65 -16.31
CA ARG A 153 2.89 3.38 -15.10
C ARG A 153 3.75 2.92 -13.92
N ALA A 154 4.19 3.88 -13.10
CA ALA A 154 4.74 3.58 -11.79
C ALA A 154 3.57 3.42 -10.81
N VAL A 155 3.37 2.19 -10.33
CA VAL A 155 2.24 1.83 -9.48
C VAL A 155 2.43 2.37 -8.06
N GLN A 156 1.34 2.80 -7.46
CA GLN A 156 1.25 3.35 -6.12
C GLN A 156 0.25 2.54 -5.27
N THR A 157 0.13 2.90 -4.00
CA THR A 157 -0.95 2.42 -3.13
C THR A 157 -1.69 3.63 -2.55
N PRO A 158 -2.97 3.52 -2.14
CA PRO A 158 -3.73 2.29 -1.86
C PRO A 158 -4.08 1.49 -3.12
N GLN A 159 -3.88 0.18 -3.09
CA GLN A 159 -4.45 -0.75 -4.08
C GLN A 159 -5.81 -1.20 -3.58
N GLY A 160 -6.84 -1.15 -4.42
CA GLY A 160 -8.20 -1.50 -4.07
C GLY A 160 -8.67 -2.77 -4.75
N PHE A 161 -9.37 -3.60 -4.00
CA PHE A 161 -9.82 -4.91 -4.46
C PHE A 161 -11.24 -5.19 -3.99
N ASP A 162 -12.00 -5.90 -4.82
CA ASP A 162 -13.11 -6.70 -4.34
C ASP A 162 -12.59 -7.69 -3.29
N ARG A 163 -13.26 -7.75 -2.15
CA ARG A 163 -12.83 -8.58 -1.02
C ARG A 163 -12.62 -10.04 -1.42
N ALA A 164 -13.61 -10.65 -2.05
CA ALA A 164 -13.59 -12.07 -2.37
C ALA A 164 -12.48 -12.38 -3.39
N LEU A 165 -12.23 -11.47 -4.33
CA LEU A 165 -11.10 -11.58 -5.25
C LEU A 165 -9.76 -11.57 -4.51
N LEU A 166 -9.55 -10.63 -3.58
CA LEU A 166 -8.29 -10.53 -2.84
C LEU A 166 -8.05 -11.76 -1.95
N GLU A 167 -9.08 -12.24 -1.25
CA GLU A 167 -9.02 -13.48 -0.45
C GLU A 167 -8.58 -14.68 -1.31
N ARG A 168 -9.17 -14.84 -2.50
CA ARG A 168 -8.78 -15.91 -3.44
C ARG A 168 -7.34 -15.76 -3.92
N ALA A 169 -6.89 -14.54 -4.20
CA ALA A 169 -5.53 -14.27 -4.66
C ALA A 169 -4.49 -14.66 -3.58
N HIS A 170 -4.72 -14.24 -2.34
CA HIS A 170 -3.88 -14.63 -1.20
C HIS A 170 -3.92 -16.14 -0.95
N ALA A 171 -5.09 -16.78 -1.01
CA ALA A 171 -5.22 -18.22 -0.83
C ALA A 171 -4.47 -19.02 -1.91
N ALA A 172 -4.52 -18.58 -3.17
CA ALA A 172 -3.80 -19.22 -4.26
C ALA A 172 -2.28 -19.09 -4.11
N ALA A 173 -1.81 -17.98 -3.55
CA ALA A 173 -0.39 -17.70 -3.35
C ALA A 173 0.19 -18.22 -2.01
N ALA A 174 -0.63 -18.81 -1.14
CA ALA A 174 -0.21 -19.28 0.19
C ALA A 174 0.96 -20.28 0.16
N HIS A 175 1.10 -21.05 -0.92
CA HIS A 175 2.24 -21.97 -1.11
C HIS A 175 3.60 -21.27 -1.26
N ARG A 176 3.61 -19.95 -1.47
CA ARG A 176 4.81 -19.10 -1.57
C ARG A 176 5.20 -18.44 -0.25
N ASP A 177 4.40 -18.63 0.80
CA ASP A 177 4.65 -18.02 2.10
C ASP A 177 5.98 -18.54 2.69
N GLY A 178 6.90 -17.61 2.98
CA GLY A 178 8.21 -17.90 3.56
C GLY A 178 9.39 -17.78 2.60
N ASP A 179 9.14 -17.58 1.30
CA ASP A 179 10.19 -17.28 0.31
C ASP A 179 9.98 -15.86 -0.27
N GLU A 180 10.79 -14.90 0.19
CA GLU A 180 10.73 -13.52 -0.31
C GLU A 180 10.98 -13.44 -1.82
N SER A 181 11.75 -14.37 -2.40
CA SER A 181 12.06 -14.37 -3.83
C SER A 181 10.87 -14.76 -4.71
N LEU A 182 9.88 -15.43 -4.12
CA LEU A 182 8.63 -15.84 -4.78
C LEU A 182 7.44 -14.94 -4.39
N SER A 183 7.63 -14.05 -3.40
CA SER A 183 6.58 -13.15 -2.93
C SER A 183 6.28 -12.08 -3.98
N ALA A 184 4.98 -11.81 -4.21
CA ALA A 184 4.61 -10.74 -5.12
C ALA A 184 5.06 -9.39 -4.57
N THR A 185 5.56 -8.53 -5.46
CA THR A 185 6.04 -7.19 -5.09
C THR A 185 4.91 -6.27 -4.63
N ASP A 186 3.67 -6.59 -5.01
CA ASP A 186 2.43 -5.97 -4.56
C ASP A 186 1.25 -6.95 -4.64
N ASP A 187 0.08 -6.54 -4.11
CA ASP A 187 -1.12 -7.39 -4.05
C ASP A 187 -1.82 -7.50 -5.42
N ALA A 188 -1.60 -6.53 -6.30
CA ALA A 188 -2.05 -6.57 -7.68
C ALA A 188 -1.41 -7.73 -8.46
N GLY A 189 -0.12 -8.00 -8.26
CA GLY A 189 0.55 -9.16 -8.86
C GLY A 189 -0.08 -10.50 -8.47
N LEU A 190 -0.60 -10.64 -7.24
CA LEU A 190 -1.33 -11.84 -6.83
C LEU A 190 -2.63 -12.02 -7.61
N VAL A 191 -3.30 -10.92 -7.97
CA VAL A 191 -4.51 -10.94 -8.80
C VAL A 191 -4.16 -11.26 -10.26
N GLU A 192 -3.06 -10.71 -10.78
CA GLU A 192 -2.56 -10.99 -12.12
C GLU A 192 -2.24 -12.49 -12.30
N ASP A 193 -1.67 -13.12 -11.28
CA ASP A 193 -1.38 -14.56 -11.24
C ASP A 193 -2.64 -15.44 -11.35
N LEU A 194 -3.81 -14.92 -10.96
CA LEU A 194 -5.09 -15.59 -11.17
C LEU A 194 -5.63 -15.42 -12.60
N GLY A 195 -4.92 -14.68 -13.47
CA GLY A 195 -5.39 -14.30 -14.79
C GLY A 195 -6.51 -13.24 -14.77
N VAL A 196 -6.69 -12.54 -13.64
CA VAL A 196 -7.71 -11.51 -13.47
C VAL A 196 -7.11 -10.14 -13.80
N ALA A 197 -7.87 -9.32 -14.52
CA ALA A 197 -7.42 -8.00 -14.95
C ALA A 197 -7.30 -7.02 -13.78
N VAL A 198 -6.13 -6.38 -13.67
CA VAL A 198 -5.89 -5.22 -12.81
C VAL A 198 -6.04 -3.94 -13.62
N HIS A 199 -6.79 -2.98 -13.08
CA HIS A 199 -7.08 -1.71 -13.72
C HIS A 199 -6.28 -0.59 -13.08
N VAL A 200 -5.91 0.43 -13.87
CA VAL A 200 -5.14 1.57 -13.38
C VAL A 200 -6.02 2.82 -13.35
N VAL A 201 -6.04 3.50 -12.21
CA VAL A 201 -6.59 4.87 -12.08
C VAL A 201 -5.44 5.88 -12.03
N PRO A 202 -5.67 7.16 -12.39
CA PRO A 202 -4.66 8.20 -12.22
C PRO A 202 -4.15 8.26 -10.77
N GLY A 203 -2.84 8.12 -10.61
CA GLY A 203 -2.12 8.33 -9.35
C GLY A 203 -1.74 9.79 -9.12
N GLU A 204 -0.98 10.05 -8.06
CA GLU A 204 -0.59 11.41 -7.66
C GLU A 204 0.88 11.45 -7.23
N GLY A 205 1.63 12.47 -7.67
CA GLY A 205 3.06 12.59 -7.35
C GLY A 205 3.34 12.64 -5.84
N VAL A 206 2.45 13.27 -5.08
CA VAL A 206 2.53 13.35 -3.61
C VAL A 206 2.42 11.99 -2.91
N ALA A 207 1.79 10.98 -3.55
CA ALA A 207 1.68 9.61 -3.02
C ALA A 207 2.97 8.79 -3.23
N ALA A 208 4.11 9.44 -3.44
CA ALA A 208 5.42 8.80 -3.56
C ALA A 208 5.78 8.00 -2.29
N LYS A 209 6.47 6.88 -2.49
CA LYS A 209 6.94 6.04 -1.38
C LYS A 209 8.21 6.64 -0.80
N ILE A 210 8.23 6.83 0.52
CA ILE A 210 9.42 7.23 1.25
C ILE A 210 10.29 5.99 1.45
N THR A 211 11.44 5.98 0.79
CA THR A 211 12.43 4.89 0.85
C THR A 211 13.80 5.35 1.30
N THR A 212 14.10 6.64 1.10
CA THR A 212 15.38 7.27 1.40
C THR A 212 15.20 8.52 2.27
N ALA A 213 16.31 8.98 2.87
CA ALA A 213 16.32 10.26 3.57
C ALA A 213 16.05 11.47 2.65
N HIS A 214 16.32 11.34 1.35
CA HIS A 214 15.94 12.38 0.37
C HIS A 214 14.43 12.45 0.22
N ASP A 215 13.77 11.30 0.06
CA ASP A 215 12.30 11.23 -0.05
C ASP A 215 11.62 11.85 1.18
N LEU A 216 12.16 11.60 2.38
CA LEU A 216 11.64 12.17 3.62
C LEU A 216 11.70 13.71 3.62
N ARG A 217 12.80 14.30 3.14
CA ARG A 217 12.93 15.77 3.02
C ARG A 217 11.96 16.34 2.00
N VAL A 218 11.77 15.67 0.86
CA VAL A 218 10.80 16.08 -0.17
C VAL A 218 9.37 16.01 0.37
N ALA A 219 9.03 14.95 1.11
CA ALA A 219 7.74 14.82 1.75
C ALA A 219 7.49 15.91 2.81
N ALA A 220 8.51 16.28 3.58
CA ALA A 220 8.41 17.36 4.57
C ALA A 220 8.09 18.71 3.92
N LEU A 221 8.79 19.06 2.83
CA LEU A 221 8.51 20.27 2.05
C LEU A 221 7.08 20.25 1.49
N THR A 222 6.66 19.11 0.93
CA THR A 222 5.30 18.93 0.38
C THR A 222 4.22 19.19 1.45
N LEU A 223 4.43 18.73 2.68
CA LEU A 223 3.51 18.98 3.80
C LEU A 223 3.46 20.45 4.21
N GLN A 224 4.59 21.15 4.15
CA GLN A 224 4.69 22.56 4.53
C GLN A 224 4.00 23.47 3.52
N GLU A 225 4.09 23.15 2.21
CA GLU A 225 3.41 23.89 1.15
C GLU A 225 1.88 23.72 1.15
N ALA A 226 1.38 22.64 1.76
CA ALA A 226 -0.04 22.36 1.86
C ALA A 226 -0.72 23.01 3.09
N ARG A 227 0.03 23.71 3.95
CA ARG A 227 -0.46 24.46 5.11
C ARG A 227 -0.78 25.91 4.73
#